data_AF-A0AAW2JU17-F1
#
_entry.id   AF-A0AAW2JU17-F1
#
_cell.length_a   1.000
_cell.length_b   1.000
_cell.length_c   1.000
_cell.angle_alpha   90.00
_cell.angle_beta   90.00
_cell.angle_gamma   90.00
#
_symmetry.space_group_name_H-M   'P 1'
#
loop_
_entity.id
_entity.type
_entity.pdbx_description
1 polymer ?
#
loop_
_entity_poly.entity_id
_entity_poly.type
_entity_poly.pdbx_seq_one_letter_code
_entity_poly.pdbx_strand_id
1 'polypeptide(L)'
;MMKVAQSNSEKFIWDSVRSPSGAPIAVSASQSKPFPKLMVWLILFVSATYMVYTMKLLSSSHHSCGADNFPSRHFPFQELENGAVPSPLNPKKPLQFSSLKQEFQEERKTGLEHIVFGIAASAKLWQKRKQYIKLWWKPEERRDCFWLDRRVKTYKNETGSLPELRISGDTSKFRYTNKQGHRSAIRISRIVSETLRLGGMDNVRWFVMGDDDTVFVTDNLDRCIQRYPGLYGSDDRMQACMAELGVPLTKELGFHQQNGVSHMNQTVSKYTQHRDPHPACKWKMADPADIDRVEVYKKPDPHLWDRAPRRNCCRVISSKKRSLVIDVGVCEEGEVSEV
;
A
#
# COMPACT_ATOMS: atom_id res chain seq x y z
N MET A 1 -9.10 -59.54 -3.08
CA MET A 1 -7.91 -58.80 -3.55
C MET A 1 -8.00 -57.36 -3.07
N MET A 2 -6.88 -56.84 -2.55
CA MET A 2 -6.77 -55.84 -1.49
C MET A 2 -7.32 -54.43 -1.80
N LYS A 3 -7.93 -53.83 -0.77
CA LYS A 3 -8.21 -52.39 -0.64
C LYS A 3 -7.41 -51.88 0.56
N VAL A 4 -6.45 -50.99 0.31
CA VAL A 4 -5.56 -50.41 1.33
C VAL A 4 -6.17 -49.12 1.90
N ALA A 5 -5.93 -48.96 3.19
CA ALA A 5 -6.51 -48.01 4.12
C ALA A 5 -6.05 -46.56 3.93
N GLN A 6 -6.95 -45.66 4.33
CA GLN A 6 -6.75 -44.24 4.56
C GLN A 6 -6.74 -44.05 6.09
N SER A 7 -5.67 -43.50 6.65
CA SER A 7 -5.58 -43.12 8.07
C SER A 7 -5.93 -41.62 8.19
N ASN A 8 -7.03 -41.32 8.88
CA ASN A 8 -7.42 -39.99 9.34
C ASN A 8 -7.40 -40.00 10.88
N SER A 9 -6.44 -39.30 11.46
CA SER A 9 -6.40 -38.98 12.89
C SER A 9 -6.93 -37.57 13.07
N GLU A 10 -8.24 -37.44 13.33
CA GLU A 10 -8.87 -36.18 13.80
C GLU A 10 -10.32 -36.46 14.21
N LYS A 11 -10.54 -37.28 15.25
CA LYS A 11 -11.87 -37.40 15.87
C LYS A 11 -11.90 -37.94 17.31
N PHE A 12 -10.89 -37.64 18.12
CA PHE A 12 -10.84 -38.18 19.48
C PHE A 12 -10.51 -37.15 20.55
N ILE A 13 -11.31 -36.08 20.64
CA ILE A 13 -11.43 -35.28 21.87
C ILE A 13 -12.86 -34.75 21.89
N TRP A 14 -13.83 -35.49 22.45
CA TRP A 14 -15.10 -34.92 22.99
C TRP A 14 -16.02 -35.89 23.77
N ASP A 15 -15.56 -37.03 24.29
CA ASP A 15 -16.39 -37.87 25.16
C ASP A 15 -15.68 -38.29 26.44
N SER A 16 -15.89 -37.53 27.52
CA SER A 16 -15.56 -37.98 28.87
C SER A 16 -16.47 -37.31 29.92
N VAL A 17 -17.77 -37.66 29.91
CA VAL A 17 -18.69 -37.44 31.05
C VAL A 17 -19.71 -38.59 31.13
N ARG A 18 -19.39 -39.67 31.85
CA ARG A 18 -20.30 -40.44 32.74
C ARG A 18 -19.57 -41.59 33.46
N SER A 19 -19.57 -41.57 34.79
CA SER A 19 -19.11 -42.66 35.69
C SER A 19 -20.17 -43.79 35.78
N PRO A 20 -20.08 -44.78 36.72
CA PRO A 20 -18.94 -45.39 37.45
C PRO A 20 -18.99 -46.94 37.46
N SER A 21 -17.91 -47.64 37.85
CA SER A 21 -17.97 -48.87 38.69
C SER A 21 -16.59 -49.48 38.98
N GLY A 22 -16.33 -49.82 40.26
CA GLY A 22 -15.67 -51.09 40.60
C GLY A 22 -14.25 -51.09 41.19
N ALA A 23 -14.18 -50.87 42.50
CA ALA A 23 -13.30 -51.51 43.50
C ALA A 23 -11.84 -51.04 43.73
N PRO A 24 -11.34 -51.14 45.00
CA PRO A 24 -10.26 -50.31 45.54
C PRO A 24 -8.98 -51.10 45.85
N ILE A 25 -7.82 -50.44 45.78
CA ILE A 25 -6.63 -50.87 46.53
C ILE A 25 -6.06 -49.66 47.27
N ALA A 26 -6.04 -49.78 48.60
CA ALA A 26 -5.45 -48.82 49.50
C ALA A 26 -3.92 -48.90 49.45
N VAL A 27 -3.25 -47.76 49.24
CA VAL A 27 -1.86 -47.54 49.66
C VAL A 27 -1.70 -46.10 50.15
N SER A 28 -1.50 -46.01 51.47
CA SER A 28 -0.71 -45.06 52.24
C SER A 28 -0.56 -43.60 51.79
N ALA A 29 -0.99 -42.71 52.69
CA ALA A 29 -0.63 -41.31 52.73
C ALA A 29 0.88 -41.12 52.96
N SER A 30 1.48 -40.23 52.16
CA SER A 30 2.55 -39.28 52.50
C SER A 30 3.43 -39.04 51.28
N GLN A 31 3.25 -37.88 50.65
CA GLN A 31 4.37 -37.07 50.17
C GLN A 31 3.84 -35.69 49.81
N SER A 32 4.17 -34.73 50.69
CA SER A 32 4.07 -33.30 50.45
C SER A 32 4.92 -32.92 49.24
N LYS A 33 4.26 -32.97 48.09
CA LYS A 33 4.72 -32.48 46.80
C LYS A 33 5.29 -31.05 46.95
N PRO A 34 6.55 -30.76 46.53
CA PRO A 34 7.17 -29.43 46.64
C PRO A 34 6.65 -28.50 45.53
N PHE A 35 5.35 -28.57 45.23
CA PHE A 35 4.71 -27.79 44.19
C PHE A 35 4.49 -26.32 44.55
N PRO A 36 4.33 -25.88 45.83
CA PRO A 36 4.16 -24.45 46.09
C PRO A 36 5.46 -23.67 45.84
N LYS A 37 6.63 -24.25 46.11
CA LYS A 37 7.92 -23.57 45.87
C LYS A 37 8.22 -23.37 44.39
N LEU A 38 7.95 -24.39 43.57
CA LEU A 38 8.11 -24.30 42.12
C LEU A 38 7.11 -23.30 41.51
N MET A 39 5.84 -23.34 41.92
CA MET A 39 4.85 -22.36 41.46
C MET A 39 5.20 -20.92 41.87
N VAL A 40 5.68 -20.70 43.09
CA VAL A 40 6.12 -19.37 43.53
C VAL A 40 7.30 -18.89 42.69
N TRP A 41 8.27 -19.75 42.38
CA TRP A 41 9.39 -19.40 41.50
C TRP A 41 8.93 -19.07 40.07
N LEU A 42 7.95 -19.82 39.56
CA LEU A 42 7.34 -19.56 38.25
C LEU A 42 6.61 -18.21 38.23
N ILE A 43 5.84 -17.90 39.27
CA ILE A 43 5.14 -16.62 39.40
C ILE A 43 6.13 -15.46 39.51
N LEU A 44 7.21 -15.61 40.28
CA LEU A 44 8.26 -14.60 40.39
C LEU A 44 9.02 -14.41 39.07
N PHE A 45 9.27 -15.50 38.32
CA PHE A 45 9.91 -15.42 37.01
C PHE A 45 9.00 -14.73 35.97
N VAL A 46 7.71 -15.06 35.95
CA VAL A 46 6.73 -14.42 35.07
C VAL A 46 6.52 -12.95 35.46
N SER A 47 6.47 -12.62 36.75
CA SER A 47 6.33 -11.22 37.19
C SER A 47 7.58 -10.41 36.92
N ALA A 48 8.79 -10.97 37.08
CA ALA A 48 10.04 -10.31 36.75
C ALA A 48 10.18 -10.08 35.24
N THR A 49 9.84 -11.07 34.41
CA THR A 49 9.84 -10.90 32.95
C THR A 49 8.77 -9.91 32.49
N TYR A 50 7.60 -9.88 33.15
CA TYR A 50 6.57 -8.88 32.91
C TYR A 50 7.03 -7.47 33.33
N MET A 51 7.73 -7.32 34.47
CA MET A 51 8.32 -6.06 34.91
C MET A 51 9.44 -5.60 33.97
N VAL A 52 10.28 -6.50 33.49
CA VAL A 52 11.29 -6.18 32.47
C VAL A 52 10.62 -5.81 31.15
N TYR A 53 9.54 -6.50 30.77
CA TYR A 53 8.76 -6.18 29.57
C TYR A 53 8.08 -4.81 29.69
N THR A 54 7.47 -4.48 30.83
CA THR A 54 6.85 -3.17 31.07
C THR A 54 7.88 -2.07 31.22
N MET A 55 9.03 -2.32 31.85
CA MET A 55 10.15 -1.36 31.89
C MET A 55 10.78 -1.17 30.51
N LYS A 56 10.87 -2.23 29.69
CA LYS A 56 11.23 -2.14 28.27
C LYS A 56 10.19 -1.34 27.51
N LEU A 57 8.89 -1.59 27.74
CA LEU A 57 7.78 -0.86 27.13
C LEU A 57 7.86 0.63 27.49
N LEU A 58 8.02 0.95 28.77
CA LEU A 58 8.13 2.30 29.32
C LEU A 58 9.45 3.01 28.92
N SER A 59 10.57 2.29 28.81
CA SER A 59 11.82 2.82 28.23
C SER A 59 11.72 3.01 26.72
N SER A 60 11.03 2.11 26.01
CA SER A 60 10.79 2.22 24.58
C SER A 60 9.76 3.30 24.25
N SER A 61 8.91 3.69 25.21
CA SER A 61 8.03 4.87 25.05
C SER A 61 8.82 6.18 24.95
N HIS A 62 10.11 6.21 25.33
CA HIS A 62 11.00 7.35 25.05
C HIS A 62 11.68 7.29 23.67
N HIS A 63 11.34 6.28 22.86
CA HIS A 63 11.73 6.16 21.46
C HIS A 63 10.49 6.05 20.54
N SER A 64 9.40 6.74 20.88
CA SER A 64 8.25 6.85 19.98
C SER A 64 8.51 7.91 18.91
N CYS A 65 9.18 7.50 17.82
CA CYS A 65 8.87 8.01 16.49
C CYS A 65 8.07 6.91 15.81
N GLY A 66 6.76 6.92 16.05
CA GLY A 66 5.81 5.94 15.55
C GLY A 66 4.92 5.39 16.65
N ALA A 67 3.90 6.17 17.06
CA ALA A 67 2.57 5.68 17.42
C ALA A 67 1.69 6.86 17.88
N ASP A 68 0.61 7.00 17.14
CA ASP A 68 -0.60 7.79 17.31
C ASP A 68 -1.05 8.06 18.75
N ASN A 69 -1.31 9.33 19.04
CA ASN A 69 -2.37 9.76 19.95
C ASN A 69 -2.83 11.15 19.52
N PHE A 70 -3.76 11.22 18.57
CA PHE A 70 -4.44 12.46 18.24
C PHE A 70 -5.66 12.63 19.16
N PRO A 71 -5.73 13.68 20.00
CA PRO A 71 -7.02 14.14 20.48
C PRO A 71 -7.70 14.84 19.30
N SER A 72 -8.84 14.31 18.85
CA SER A 72 -9.73 14.98 17.89
C SER A 72 -10.10 16.37 18.39
N ARG A 73 -9.42 17.40 17.89
CA ARG A 73 -9.89 18.79 17.99
C ARG A 73 -10.62 19.14 16.71
N HIS A 74 -11.94 19.12 16.79
CA HIS A 74 -12.79 19.83 15.84
C HIS A 74 -12.42 21.32 15.88
N PHE A 75 -11.89 21.85 14.79
CA PHE A 75 -11.79 23.29 14.60
C PHE A 75 -13.10 23.77 13.94
N PRO A 76 -13.78 24.78 14.49
CA PRO A 76 -14.92 25.40 13.84
C PRO A 76 -14.43 26.24 12.66
N PHE A 77 -15.10 26.07 11.52
CA PHE A 77 -14.94 26.89 10.33
C PHE A 77 -15.37 28.32 10.67
N GLN A 78 -14.45 29.29 10.61
CA GLN A 78 -14.78 30.70 10.74
C GLN A 78 -14.63 31.36 9.36
N GLU A 79 -15.77 31.44 8.68
CA GLU A 79 -16.01 32.40 7.60
C GLU A 79 -15.99 33.80 8.22
N LEU A 80 -15.11 34.70 7.73
CA LEU A 80 -15.44 36.12 7.72
C LEU A 80 -14.65 36.86 6.63
N GLU A 81 -15.43 37.35 5.68
CA GLU A 81 -15.08 38.33 4.67
C GLU A 81 -14.49 39.62 5.26
N ASN A 82 -13.66 40.30 4.47
CA ASN A 82 -13.65 41.76 4.21
C ASN A 82 -12.22 42.29 4.03
N GLY A 83 -11.81 42.42 2.77
CA GLY A 83 -10.63 43.18 2.36
C GLY A 83 -10.95 43.94 1.08
N ALA A 84 -11.42 45.18 1.23
CA ALA A 84 -11.75 46.08 0.14
C ALA A 84 -10.51 46.43 -0.71
N VAL A 85 -10.66 46.38 -2.04
CA VAL A 85 -9.70 46.93 -3.02
C VAL A 85 -10.47 47.94 -3.90
N PRO A 86 -9.95 49.15 -4.16
CA PRO A 86 -10.69 50.19 -4.87
C PRO A 86 -10.70 49.98 -6.38
N SER A 87 -11.89 50.10 -6.98
CA SER A 87 -12.11 50.48 -8.39
C SER A 87 -11.79 51.97 -8.58
N PRO A 88 -11.45 52.50 -9.79
CA PRO A 88 -12.22 52.28 -11.03
C PRO A 88 -11.45 52.23 -12.36
N LEU A 89 -12.08 51.69 -13.42
CA LEU A 89 -12.32 52.35 -14.72
C LEU A 89 -13.11 51.41 -15.68
N ASN A 90 -13.95 52.04 -16.50
CA ASN A 90 -15.16 51.55 -17.19
C ASN A 90 -15.00 50.43 -18.24
N PRO A 91 -16.09 49.72 -18.60
CA PRO A 91 -16.09 48.52 -19.42
C PRO A 91 -16.12 48.84 -20.92
N LYS A 92 -15.25 48.19 -21.71
CA LYS A 92 -15.42 48.09 -23.16
C LYS A 92 -15.25 46.63 -23.61
N LYS A 93 -16.38 46.09 -24.08
CA LYS A 93 -16.64 44.92 -24.92
C LYS A 93 -15.82 43.63 -24.67
N PRO A 94 -16.46 42.49 -24.36
CA PRO A 94 -15.77 41.21 -24.36
C PRO A 94 -15.41 40.82 -25.79
N LEU A 95 -14.11 40.76 -26.08
CA LEU A 95 -13.60 40.00 -27.23
C LEU A 95 -13.90 38.52 -26.98
N GLN A 96 -14.44 37.85 -27.99
CA GLN A 96 -14.81 36.44 -28.04
C GLN A 96 -13.64 35.52 -27.61
N PHE A 97 -13.50 35.31 -26.31
CA PHE A 97 -12.65 34.27 -25.73
C PHE A 97 -13.43 32.95 -25.51
N SER A 98 -14.71 32.91 -25.89
CA SER A 98 -15.56 31.73 -25.77
C SER A 98 -15.30 30.70 -26.87
N SER A 99 -14.96 31.13 -28.09
CA SER A 99 -14.86 30.22 -29.24
C SER A 99 -13.60 29.34 -29.21
N LEU A 100 -12.46 29.85 -28.71
CA LEU A 100 -11.21 29.09 -28.65
C LEU A 100 -11.13 28.12 -27.46
N LYS A 101 -11.99 28.31 -26.45
CA LYS A 101 -12.07 27.40 -25.29
C LYS A 101 -12.97 26.19 -25.56
N GLN A 102 -13.83 26.29 -26.56
CA GLN A 102 -14.83 25.28 -26.89
C GLN A 102 -14.30 24.23 -27.88
N GLU A 103 -13.25 24.54 -28.65
CA GLU A 103 -12.57 23.55 -29.51
C GLU A 103 -11.52 22.70 -28.77
N PHE A 104 -11.14 23.04 -27.53
CA PHE A 104 -10.11 22.32 -26.77
C PHE A 104 -10.64 21.43 -25.63
N GLN A 105 -11.96 21.29 -25.48
CA GLN A 105 -12.60 20.52 -24.40
C GLN A 105 -13.74 19.62 -24.94
N GLU A 106 -13.49 18.96 -26.06
CA GLU A 106 -14.19 17.73 -26.43
C GLU A 106 -13.26 16.51 -26.30
N GLU A 107 -12.39 16.51 -25.28
CA GLU A 107 -11.80 15.25 -24.82
C GLU A 107 -12.93 14.40 -24.23
N ARG A 108 -13.33 13.35 -24.96
CA ARG A 108 -14.36 12.39 -24.55
C ARG A 108 -14.18 12.04 -23.07
N LYS A 109 -15.22 12.22 -22.25
CA LYS A 109 -15.18 11.87 -20.81
C LYS A 109 -14.62 10.45 -20.64
N THR A 110 -13.65 10.29 -19.73
CA THR A 110 -13.08 8.98 -19.40
C THR A 110 -14.16 8.15 -18.73
N GLY A 111 -14.69 7.12 -19.38
CA GLY A 111 -15.52 6.08 -18.75
C GLY A 111 -14.74 4.83 -18.33
N LEU A 112 -15.42 3.88 -17.69
CA LEU A 112 -14.87 2.59 -17.24
C LEU A 112 -14.17 1.79 -18.35
N GLU A 113 -14.61 1.92 -19.60
CA GLU A 113 -14.00 1.31 -20.78
C GLU A 113 -12.58 1.82 -21.09
N HIS A 114 -12.19 2.96 -20.52
CA HIS A 114 -10.85 3.51 -20.62
C HIS A 114 -9.92 3.07 -19.47
N ILE A 115 -10.42 2.25 -18.55
CA ILE A 115 -9.71 1.77 -17.35
C ILE A 115 -9.50 0.26 -17.48
N VAL A 116 -8.28 -0.20 -17.20
CA VAL A 116 -7.96 -1.64 -17.17
C VAL A 116 -7.38 -2.02 -15.82
N PHE A 117 -7.96 -3.05 -15.21
CA PHE A 117 -7.45 -3.61 -13.96
C PHE A 117 -6.44 -4.73 -14.23
N GLY A 118 -5.23 -4.61 -13.66
CA GLY A 118 -4.22 -5.65 -13.62
C GLY A 118 -4.10 -6.20 -12.19
N ILE A 119 -4.67 -7.39 -11.97
CA ILE A 119 -4.78 -7.97 -10.63
C ILE A 119 -3.77 -9.10 -10.42
N ALA A 120 -2.99 -9.01 -9.35
CA ALA A 120 -2.08 -10.06 -8.90
C ALA A 120 -2.81 -11.09 -8.05
N ALA A 121 -2.89 -12.32 -8.56
CA ALA A 121 -3.53 -13.41 -7.85
C ALA A 121 -2.54 -14.52 -7.48
N SER A 122 -2.86 -15.26 -6.41
CA SER A 122 -2.13 -16.45 -5.98
C SER A 122 -2.95 -17.71 -6.26
N ALA A 123 -2.40 -18.62 -7.06
CA ALA A 123 -3.02 -19.91 -7.37
C ALA A 123 -3.31 -20.73 -6.10
N LYS A 124 -2.46 -20.58 -5.07
CA LYS A 124 -2.66 -21.23 -3.76
C LYS A 124 -3.89 -20.71 -3.02
N LEU A 125 -4.20 -19.42 -3.13
CA LEU A 125 -5.30 -18.77 -2.42
C LEU A 125 -6.55 -18.56 -3.29
N TRP A 126 -6.46 -18.86 -4.59
CA TRP A 126 -7.50 -18.61 -5.59
C TRP A 126 -8.87 -19.11 -5.17
N GLN A 127 -8.99 -20.35 -4.67
CA GLN A 127 -10.29 -20.92 -4.31
C GLN A 127 -11.01 -20.12 -3.21
N LYS A 128 -10.25 -19.48 -2.31
CA LYS A 128 -10.79 -18.62 -1.26
C LYS A 128 -11.04 -17.20 -1.78
N ARG A 129 -10.04 -16.62 -2.45
CA ARG A 129 -10.01 -15.19 -2.82
C ARG A 129 -10.85 -14.84 -4.06
N LYS A 130 -11.15 -15.81 -4.93
CA LYS A 130 -12.03 -15.59 -6.10
C LYS A 130 -13.41 -15.06 -5.73
N GLN A 131 -13.88 -15.30 -4.49
CA GLN A 131 -15.16 -14.76 -4.03
C GLN A 131 -15.15 -13.24 -3.90
N TYR A 132 -14.02 -12.64 -3.51
CA TYR A 132 -13.90 -11.17 -3.44
C TYR A 132 -13.98 -10.53 -4.83
N ILE A 133 -13.36 -11.18 -5.82
CA ILE A 133 -13.39 -10.72 -7.21
C ILE A 133 -14.82 -10.70 -7.74
N LYS A 134 -15.61 -11.74 -7.44
CA LYS A 134 -17.04 -11.82 -7.82
C LYS A 134 -17.91 -10.69 -7.26
N LEU A 135 -17.47 -9.99 -6.21
CA LEU A 135 -18.24 -8.89 -5.60
C LEU A 135 -18.21 -7.61 -6.44
N TRP A 136 -17.13 -7.37 -7.20
CA TRP A 136 -16.91 -6.09 -7.87
C TRP A 136 -16.65 -6.21 -9.37
N TRP A 137 -16.11 -7.35 -9.80
CA TRP A 137 -15.83 -7.57 -11.21
C TRP A 137 -17.12 -7.88 -11.96
N LYS A 138 -17.30 -7.26 -13.13
CA LYS A 138 -18.48 -7.41 -13.99
C LYS A 138 -17.99 -7.85 -15.38
N PRO A 139 -18.62 -8.86 -16.01
CA PRO A 139 -18.16 -9.43 -17.29
C PRO A 139 -18.44 -8.56 -18.51
N GLU A 140 -19.33 -7.58 -18.42
CA GLU A 140 -19.68 -6.71 -19.55
C GLU A 140 -18.52 -5.74 -19.86
N GLU A 141 -17.82 -6.02 -20.96
CA GLU A 141 -16.85 -5.14 -21.66
C GLU A 141 -15.53 -4.81 -20.95
N ARG A 142 -15.13 -5.59 -19.94
CA ARG A 142 -13.89 -5.33 -19.20
C ARG A 142 -12.70 -6.17 -19.68
N ARG A 143 -11.63 -5.49 -20.13
CA ARG A 143 -10.32 -6.07 -20.51
C ARG A 143 -9.43 -6.41 -19.31
N ASP A 144 -10.03 -6.62 -18.15
CA ASP A 144 -9.33 -6.80 -16.89
C ASP A 144 -8.55 -8.11 -16.87
N CYS A 145 -7.31 -8.05 -16.38
CA CYS A 145 -6.36 -9.15 -16.44
C CYS A 145 -6.03 -9.65 -15.04
N PHE A 146 -6.29 -10.92 -14.79
CA PHE A 146 -6.02 -11.57 -13.51
C PHE A 146 -4.83 -12.52 -13.67
N TRP A 147 -3.69 -12.12 -13.13
CA TRP A 147 -2.41 -12.79 -13.32
C TRP A 147 -2.09 -13.70 -12.14
N LEU A 148 -2.03 -15.00 -12.40
CA LEU A 148 -1.67 -16.05 -11.44
C LEU A 148 -0.21 -16.46 -11.57
N ASP A 149 0.36 -17.00 -10.49
CA ASP A 149 1.68 -17.66 -10.50
C ASP A 149 1.65 -19.01 -11.23
N ARG A 150 0.52 -19.72 -11.19
CA ARG A 150 0.33 -21.05 -11.79
C ARG A 150 -1.11 -21.28 -12.23
N ARG A 151 -1.33 -22.29 -13.08
CA ARG A 151 -2.67 -22.69 -13.53
C ARG A 151 -3.50 -23.21 -12.36
N VAL A 152 -4.77 -22.86 -12.34
CA VAL A 152 -5.77 -23.30 -11.36
C VAL A 152 -6.89 -24.08 -12.07
N LYS A 153 -7.52 -25.00 -11.35
CA LYS A 153 -8.70 -25.71 -11.87
C LYS A 153 -9.89 -24.76 -11.88
N THR A 154 -10.48 -24.57 -13.05
CA THR A 154 -11.74 -23.84 -13.25
C THR A 154 -12.88 -24.84 -13.44
N TYR A 155 -14.02 -24.59 -12.79
CA TYR A 155 -15.20 -25.44 -12.89
C TYR A 155 -16.20 -24.84 -13.89
N LYS A 156 -16.91 -25.70 -14.65
CA LYS A 156 -17.82 -25.27 -15.74
C LYS A 156 -18.95 -24.34 -15.29
N ASN A 157 -19.34 -24.39 -14.01
CA ASN A 157 -20.34 -23.50 -13.43
C ASN A 157 -19.81 -22.09 -13.12
N GLU A 158 -18.51 -21.83 -13.23
CA GLU A 158 -17.91 -20.53 -12.90
C GLU A 158 -17.52 -19.69 -14.14
N THR A 159 -17.62 -20.28 -15.33
CA THR A 159 -17.06 -19.76 -16.60
C THR A 159 -17.60 -18.38 -17.03
N GLY A 160 -18.75 -17.94 -16.51
CA GLY A 160 -19.31 -16.60 -16.77
C GLY A 160 -19.23 -15.62 -15.58
N SER A 161 -18.79 -16.08 -14.41
CA SER A 161 -18.72 -15.28 -13.18
C SER A 161 -17.30 -14.86 -12.81
N LEU A 162 -16.31 -15.37 -13.54
CA LEU A 162 -14.90 -15.16 -13.28
C LEU A 162 -14.22 -14.56 -14.50
N PRO A 163 -13.23 -13.68 -14.27
CA PRO A 163 -12.46 -13.06 -15.34
C PRO A 163 -11.56 -14.04 -16.07
N GLU A 164 -11.04 -13.61 -17.22
CA GLU A 164 -9.98 -14.33 -17.91
C GLU A 164 -8.73 -14.41 -17.03
N LEU A 165 -8.27 -15.65 -16.78
CA LEU A 165 -7.12 -15.94 -15.95
C LEU A 165 -5.87 -16.09 -16.82
N ARG A 166 -4.83 -15.34 -16.50
CA ARG A 166 -3.53 -15.37 -17.18
C ARG A 166 -2.44 -15.88 -16.25
N ILE A 167 -1.37 -16.42 -16.83
CA ILE A 167 -0.19 -16.86 -16.08
C ILE A 167 0.90 -15.82 -16.26
N SER A 168 1.39 -15.26 -15.15
CA SER A 168 2.50 -14.30 -15.19
C SER A 168 3.77 -14.99 -15.67
N GLY A 169 4.51 -14.30 -16.52
CA GLY A 169 5.69 -14.82 -17.18
C GLY A 169 6.83 -15.15 -16.22
N ASP A 170 7.79 -15.96 -16.70
CA ASP A 170 8.92 -16.37 -15.89
C ASP A 170 9.69 -15.14 -15.36
N THR A 171 10.06 -15.24 -14.08
CA THR A 171 10.82 -14.22 -13.36
C THR A 171 12.19 -14.73 -12.93
N SER A 172 12.56 -15.98 -13.21
CA SER A 172 13.81 -16.62 -12.74
C SER A 172 15.06 -15.78 -13.00
N LYS A 173 15.13 -15.13 -14.17
CA LYS A 173 16.21 -14.23 -14.60
C LYS A 173 16.46 -13.03 -13.70
N PHE A 174 15.49 -12.64 -12.87
CA PHE A 174 15.62 -11.49 -11.98
C PHE A 174 16.30 -11.89 -10.68
N ARG A 175 17.39 -11.21 -10.34
CA ARG A 175 18.08 -11.41 -9.06
C ARG A 175 17.17 -10.92 -7.92
N TYR A 176 17.07 -11.71 -6.85
CA TYR A 176 16.29 -11.36 -5.67
C TYR A 176 17.16 -11.50 -4.42
N THR A 177 17.44 -10.38 -3.76
CA THR A 177 18.37 -10.30 -2.62
C THR A 177 17.69 -10.04 -1.28
N ASN A 178 16.40 -9.69 -1.28
CA ASN A 178 15.66 -9.42 -0.06
C ASN A 178 15.32 -10.74 0.66
N LYS A 179 15.88 -10.93 1.86
CA LYS A 179 15.66 -12.14 2.68
C LYS A 179 14.35 -12.13 3.47
N GLN A 180 13.79 -10.94 3.76
CA GLN A 180 12.55 -10.79 4.53
C GLN A 180 11.30 -10.89 3.64
N GLY A 181 11.38 -10.37 2.41
CA GLY A 181 10.24 -10.35 1.48
C GLY A 181 10.12 -11.63 0.66
N HIS A 182 8.90 -11.99 0.25
CA HIS A 182 8.68 -13.11 -0.67
C HIS A 182 8.99 -12.73 -2.13
N ARG A 183 9.61 -13.66 -2.88
CA ARG A 183 10.02 -13.45 -4.28
C ARG A 183 8.86 -13.13 -5.23
N SER A 184 7.62 -13.44 -4.83
CA SER A 184 6.40 -13.06 -5.58
C SER A 184 6.28 -11.55 -5.81
N ALA A 185 6.94 -10.70 -5.00
CA ALA A 185 7.00 -9.26 -5.21
C ALA A 185 7.50 -8.89 -6.63
N ILE A 186 8.46 -9.65 -7.18
CA ILE A 186 8.94 -9.41 -8.56
C ILE A 186 7.80 -9.60 -9.55
N ARG A 187 7.02 -10.67 -9.39
CA ARG A 187 5.86 -10.98 -10.24
C ARG A 187 4.80 -9.88 -10.14
N ILE A 188 4.41 -9.53 -8.92
CA ILE A 188 3.38 -8.52 -8.64
C ILE A 188 3.77 -7.17 -9.29
N SER A 189 5.02 -6.73 -9.11
CA SER A 189 5.52 -5.46 -9.66
C SER A 189 5.53 -5.36 -11.19
N ARG A 190 5.33 -6.48 -11.91
CA ARG A 190 5.36 -6.55 -13.36
C ARG A 190 3.97 -6.60 -13.99
N ILE A 191 2.91 -6.75 -13.21
CA ILE A 191 1.57 -7.00 -13.74
C ILE A 191 1.08 -5.88 -14.67
N VAL A 192 1.31 -4.62 -14.32
CA VAL A 192 0.95 -3.50 -15.21
C VAL A 192 1.69 -3.61 -16.54
N SER A 193 3.00 -3.94 -16.51
CA SER A 193 3.80 -4.12 -17.73
C SER A 193 3.39 -5.36 -18.53
N GLU A 194 2.98 -6.45 -17.88
CA GLU A 194 2.49 -7.66 -18.54
C GLU A 194 1.13 -7.43 -19.18
N THR A 195 0.23 -6.75 -18.49
CA THR A 195 -1.06 -6.29 -19.02
C THR A 195 -0.82 -5.42 -20.25
N LEU A 196 0.00 -4.38 -20.17
CA LEU A 196 0.31 -3.49 -21.30
C LEU A 196 0.83 -4.23 -22.54
N ARG A 197 1.64 -5.27 -22.36
CA ARG A 197 2.23 -6.07 -23.45
C ARG A 197 1.23 -6.97 -24.19
N LEU A 198 0.01 -7.15 -23.68
CA LEU A 198 -1.02 -7.92 -24.37
C LEU A 198 -1.49 -7.26 -25.68
N GLY A 199 -1.28 -5.93 -25.84
CA GLY A 199 -1.75 -5.17 -26.99
C GLY A 199 -3.28 -4.92 -26.96
N GLY A 200 -3.79 -4.19 -27.95
CA GLY A 200 -5.22 -3.87 -28.05
C GLY A 200 -5.71 -2.85 -27.01
N MET A 201 -4.86 -1.88 -26.66
CA MET A 201 -5.09 -0.90 -25.58
C MET A 201 -5.23 0.54 -26.09
N ASP A 202 -5.59 0.70 -27.36
CA ASP A 202 -5.60 2.01 -28.04
C ASP A 202 -6.62 3.00 -27.45
N ASN A 203 -7.62 2.48 -26.71
CA ASN A 203 -8.61 3.27 -25.98
C ASN A 203 -8.42 3.21 -24.45
N VAL A 204 -7.28 2.78 -23.94
CA VAL A 204 -7.00 2.71 -22.49
C VAL A 204 -6.22 3.95 -22.07
N ARG A 205 -6.71 4.62 -21.02
CA ARG A 205 -6.08 5.81 -20.45
C ARG A 205 -5.49 5.55 -19.07
N TRP A 206 -6.05 4.57 -18.34
CA TRP A 206 -5.68 4.26 -16.97
C TRP A 206 -5.46 2.77 -16.75
N PHE A 207 -4.40 2.44 -16.02
CA PHE A 207 -4.16 1.10 -15.49
C PHE A 207 -4.30 1.14 -13.97
N VAL A 208 -5.09 0.23 -13.43
CA VAL A 208 -5.28 0.05 -11.99
C VAL A 208 -4.59 -1.24 -11.60
N MET A 209 -3.59 -1.14 -10.72
CA MET A 209 -2.92 -2.30 -10.16
C MET A 209 -3.59 -2.70 -8.84
N GLY A 210 -3.77 -4.00 -8.61
CA GLY A 210 -4.29 -4.51 -7.35
C GLY A 210 -3.93 -5.97 -7.11
N ASP A 211 -4.33 -6.48 -5.96
CA ASP A 211 -4.14 -7.88 -5.55
C ASP A 211 -5.50 -8.59 -5.39
N ASP A 212 -5.49 -9.93 -5.27
CA ASP A 212 -6.70 -10.77 -5.19
C ASP A 212 -7.46 -10.71 -3.85
N ASP A 213 -6.96 -9.97 -2.87
CA ASP A 213 -7.63 -9.59 -1.63
C ASP A 213 -8.11 -8.13 -1.60
N THR A 214 -8.08 -7.44 -2.75
CA THR A 214 -8.59 -6.07 -2.91
C THR A 214 -9.99 -6.07 -3.53
N VAL A 215 -10.88 -5.21 -3.01
CA VAL A 215 -12.21 -4.94 -3.58
C VAL A 215 -12.23 -3.53 -4.14
N PHE A 216 -12.70 -3.39 -5.38
CA PHE A 216 -12.77 -2.09 -6.06
C PHE A 216 -14.21 -1.59 -6.16
N VAL A 217 -14.45 -0.35 -5.75
CA VAL A 217 -15.74 0.33 -5.99
C VAL A 217 -15.65 1.02 -7.36
N THR A 218 -15.78 0.24 -8.43
CA THR A 218 -15.45 0.68 -9.80
C THR A 218 -16.23 1.93 -10.25
N ASP A 219 -17.51 2.03 -9.90
CA ASP A 219 -18.34 3.19 -10.25
C ASP A 219 -17.88 4.48 -9.53
N ASN A 220 -17.34 4.35 -8.32
CA ASN A 220 -16.79 5.49 -7.58
C ASN A 220 -15.42 5.87 -8.15
N LEU A 221 -14.60 4.89 -8.52
CA LEU A 221 -13.29 5.10 -9.12
C LEU A 221 -13.41 5.89 -10.43
N ASP A 222 -14.29 5.47 -11.34
CA ASP A 222 -14.52 6.16 -12.62
C ASP A 222 -14.93 7.63 -12.42
N ARG A 223 -15.96 7.86 -11.58
CA ARG A 223 -16.41 9.20 -11.24
C ARG A 223 -15.32 10.06 -10.62
N CYS A 224 -14.49 9.49 -9.77
CA CYS A 224 -13.39 10.22 -9.16
C CYS A 224 -12.31 10.61 -10.19
N ILE A 225 -11.94 9.67 -11.09
CA ILE A 225 -10.96 9.94 -12.14
C ILE A 225 -11.42 11.06 -13.06
N GLN A 226 -12.72 11.11 -13.37
CA GLN A 226 -13.33 12.17 -14.17
C GLN A 226 -13.37 13.52 -13.44
N ARG A 227 -13.58 13.52 -12.12
CA ARG A 227 -13.73 14.75 -11.32
C ARG A 227 -12.43 15.49 -11.09
N TYR A 228 -11.32 14.76 -11.02
CA TYR A 228 -10.00 15.32 -10.73
C TYR A 228 -9.03 15.16 -11.91
N PRO A 229 -9.35 15.68 -13.11
CA PRO A 229 -8.49 15.51 -14.28
C PRO A 229 -7.15 16.23 -14.12
N GLY A 230 -7.13 17.35 -13.39
CA GLY A 230 -5.95 18.17 -13.14
C GLY A 230 -5.03 17.70 -12.02
N LEU A 231 -5.41 16.67 -11.24
CA LEU A 231 -4.52 16.10 -10.21
C LEU A 231 -3.53 15.14 -10.87
N TYR A 232 -2.24 15.42 -10.68
CA TYR A 232 -1.14 14.63 -11.24
C TYR A 232 -0.68 13.55 -10.25
N GLY A 233 -0.68 12.29 -10.68
CA GLY A 233 -0.30 11.16 -9.84
C GLY A 233 -1.52 10.40 -9.27
N SER A 234 -1.30 9.13 -8.94
CA SER A 234 -2.34 8.27 -8.35
C SER A 234 -2.76 8.75 -6.98
N ASP A 235 -1.80 9.20 -6.17
CA ASP A 235 -1.99 9.38 -4.73
C ASP A 235 -2.82 10.63 -4.44
N ASP A 236 -2.52 11.76 -5.10
CA ASP A 236 -3.33 12.99 -5.01
C ASP A 236 -4.79 12.75 -5.42
N ARG A 237 -4.97 11.97 -6.50
CA ARG A 237 -6.30 11.65 -7.01
C ARG A 237 -7.05 10.74 -6.06
N MET A 238 -6.41 9.67 -5.59
CA MET A 238 -6.97 8.75 -4.59
C MET A 238 -7.30 9.48 -3.28
N GLN A 239 -6.43 10.37 -2.82
CA GLN A 239 -6.68 11.22 -1.66
C GLN A 239 -7.95 12.04 -1.86
N ALA A 240 -8.09 12.73 -2.99
CA ALA A 240 -9.28 13.51 -3.28
C ALA A 240 -10.54 12.63 -3.32
N CYS A 241 -10.46 11.42 -3.91
CA CYS A 241 -11.57 10.45 -3.88
C CYS A 241 -11.97 10.07 -2.44
N MET A 242 -10.98 9.77 -1.60
CA MET A 242 -11.23 9.26 -0.24
C MET A 242 -11.76 10.36 0.68
N ALA A 243 -11.33 11.61 0.49
CA ALA A 243 -11.86 12.76 1.21
C ALA A 243 -13.37 12.96 0.98
N GLU A 244 -13.88 12.67 -0.23
CA GLU A 244 -15.33 12.71 -0.51
C GLU A 244 -16.12 11.65 0.24
N LEU A 245 -15.49 10.53 0.59
CA LEU A 245 -16.09 9.48 1.42
C LEU A 245 -16.06 9.83 2.91
N GLY A 246 -15.63 11.03 3.28
CA GLY A 246 -15.47 11.46 4.65
C GLY A 246 -14.27 10.80 5.35
N VAL A 247 -13.35 10.18 4.59
CA VAL A 247 -12.09 9.68 5.12
C VAL A 247 -11.12 10.86 5.15
N PRO A 248 -10.82 11.44 6.34
CA PRO A 248 -9.95 12.59 6.40
C PRO A 248 -8.52 12.20 5.99
N LEU A 249 -7.81 13.16 5.39
CA LEU A 249 -6.37 13.00 5.21
C LEU A 249 -5.68 13.06 6.58
N THR A 250 -5.04 11.96 6.97
CA THR A 250 -4.02 12.00 8.02
C THR A 250 -2.75 12.57 7.42
N LYS A 251 -2.38 13.78 7.84
CA LYS A 251 -1.11 14.38 7.43
C LYS A 251 -0.01 13.83 8.32
N GLU A 252 0.89 13.07 7.72
CA GLU A 252 2.08 12.61 8.41
C GLU A 252 3.11 13.74 8.53
N LEU A 253 3.94 13.70 9.58
CA LEU A 253 5.06 14.62 9.71
C LEU A 253 6.12 14.30 8.63
N GLY A 254 6.80 15.33 8.14
CA GLY A 254 7.94 15.17 7.22
C GLY A 254 7.75 15.81 5.86
N PHE A 255 8.41 15.24 4.84
CA PHE A 255 8.47 15.82 3.50
C PHE A 255 7.34 15.28 2.61
N HIS A 256 6.52 16.18 2.11
CA HIS A 256 5.44 15.87 1.18
C HIS A 256 5.79 16.37 -0.21
N GLN A 257 5.51 15.56 -1.23
CA GLN A 257 5.71 15.96 -2.62
C GLN A 257 4.69 17.05 -2.96
N GLN A 258 5.16 18.23 -3.36
CA GLN A 258 4.29 19.35 -3.68
C GLN A 258 4.02 19.47 -5.18
N ASN A 259 5.05 19.22 -6.01
CA ASN A 259 4.98 19.37 -7.46
C ASN A 259 6.01 18.47 -8.16
N GLY A 260 5.67 18.01 -9.37
CA GLY A 260 6.60 17.35 -10.30
C GLY A 260 6.54 18.03 -11.66
N VAL A 261 7.69 18.47 -12.18
CA VAL A 261 7.81 18.98 -13.55
C VAL A 261 8.62 18.00 -14.36
N SER A 262 8.07 17.52 -15.47
CA SER A 262 8.80 16.66 -16.41
C SER A 262 9.20 17.46 -17.64
N HIS A 263 10.51 17.52 -17.89
CA HIS A 263 11.10 17.98 -19.15
C HIS A 263 11.60 16.77 -19.94
N MET A 264 11.75 16.91 -21.26
CA MET A 264 12.10 15.78 -22.17
C MET A 264 13.28 14.91 -21.68
N ASN A 265 14.25 15.51 -20.95
CA ASN A 265 15.45 14.81 -20.49
C ASN A 265 15.52 14.61 -18.97
N GLN A 266 14.59 15.15 -18.19
CA GLN A 266 14.67 15.12 -16.73
C GLN A 266 13.32 15.42 -16.07
N THR A 267 13.01 14.67 -15.01
CA THR A 267 11.90 14.96 -14.10
C THR A 267 12.46 15.56 -12.82
N VAL A 268 11.84 16.65 -12.38
CA VAL A 268 12.17 17.34 -11.13
C VAL A 268 10.97 17.28 -10.20
N SER A 269 11.14 16.64 -9.05
CA SER A 269 10.12 16.58 -7.99
C SER A 269 10.55 17.46 -6.82
N LYS A 270 9.63 18.28 -6.33
CA LYS A 270 9.87 19.17 -5.19
C LYS A 270 9.09 18.66 -3.98
N TYR A 271 9.78 18.54 -2.86
CA TYR A 271 9.23 18.14 -1.58
C TYR A 271 9.41 19.25 -0.58
N THR A 272 8.38 19.52 0.20
CA THR A 272 8.40 20.53 1.28
C THR A 272 8.11 19.87 2.60
N GLN A 273 8.83 20.30 3.63
CA GLN A 273 8.58 19.84 4.98
C GLN A 273 7.28 20.45 5.51
N HIS A 274 6.35 19.60 5.94
CA HIS A 274 5.23 20.04 6.76
C HIS A 274 5.69 20.12 8.21
N ARG A 275 5.57 21.32 8.81
CA ARG A 275 5.97 21.58 10.18
C ARG A 275 4.74 21.69 11.07
N ASP A 276 4.53 20.67 11.88
CA ASP A 276 3.67 20.76 13.05
C ASP A 276 4.51 20.79 14.33
N PRO A 277 4.08 21.49 15.39
CA PRO A 277 4.81 21.51 16.66
C PRO A 277 4.99 20.09 17.20
N HIS A 278 6.23 19.61 17.23
CA HIS A 278 6.58 18.31 17.77
C HIS A 278 7.74 18.44 18.78
N PRO A 279 7.86 17.51 19.74
CA PRO A 279 8.99 17.49 20.66
C PRO A 279 10.33 17.46 19.92
N ALA A 280 11.38 18.00 20.54
CA ALA A 280 12.73 17.96 19.99
C ALA A 280 13.21 16.50 19.89
N CYS A 281 13.54 16.06 18.68
CA CYS A 281 14.01 14.71 18.40
C CYS A 281 15.53 14.60 18.67
N LYS A 282 15.96 13.50 19.27
CA LYS A 282 17.38 13.19 19.46
C LYS A 282 17.90 12.37 18.28
N TRP A 283 18.18 13.05 17.16
CA TRP A 283 18.71 12.41 15.97
C TRP A 283 20.12 11.86 16.18
N LYS A 284 20.40 10.68 15.64
CA LYS A 284 21.76 10.09 15.57
C LYS A 284 22.49 10.49 14.29
N MET A 285 21.96 11.48 13.57
CA MET A 285 22.44 12.03 12.31
C MET A 285 22.18 13.54 12.32
N ALA A 286 22.60 14.24 11.27
CA ALA A 286 22.24 15.65 11.07
C ALA A 286 20.71 15.82 11.16
N ASP A 287 20.25 16.87 11.84
CA ASP A 287 18.82 17.07 12.12
C ASP A 287 18.04 17.29 10.81
N PRO A 288 17.15 16.38 10.40
CA PRO A 288 16.32 16.57 9.22
C PRO A 288 15.36 17.76 9.38
N ALA A 289 15.13 18.28 10.58
CA ALA A 289 14.38 19.52 10.82
C ALA A 289 15.09 20.76 10.27
N ASP A 290 16.40 20.69 9.98
CA ASP A 290 17.16 21.78 9.36
C ASP A 290 16.88 21.91 7.84
N ILE A 291 16.15 20.96 7.24
CA ILE A 291 15.81 20.97 5.82
C ILE A 291 14.32 21.28 5.66
N ASP A 292 14.03 22.28 4.84
CA ASP A 292 12.66 22.74 4.56
C ASP A 292 12.17 22.23 3.22
N ARG A 293 13.12 22.00 2.31
CA ARG A 293 12.84 21.68 0.91
C ARG A 293 13.83 20.67 0.36
N VAL A 294 13.32 19.66 -0.33
CA VAL A 294 14.13 18.71 -1.10
C VAL A 294 13.74 18.80 -2.57
N GLU A 295 14.72 19.03 -3.45
CA GLU A 295 14.53 18.91 -4.89
C GLU A 295 15.19 17.63 -5.38
N VAL A 296 14.43 16.79 -6.05
CA VAL A 296 14.88 15.50 -6.57
C VAL A 296 14.87 15.54 -8.09
N TYR A 297 16.04 15.33 -8.67
CA TYR A 297 16.27 15.26 -10.10
C TYR A 297 16.36 13.79 -10.52
N LYS A 298 15.64 13.40 -11.58
CA LYS A 298 15.68 12.04 -12.11
C LYS A 298 15.64 12.03 -13.62
N LYS A 299 16.60 11.37 -14.25
CA LYS A 299 16.60 11.14 -15.70
C LYS A 299 15.60 10.04 -16.07
N PRO A 300 14.83 10.19 -17.16
CA PRO A 300 13.99 9.11 -17.69
C PRO A 300 14.84 7.89 -18.03
N ASP A 301 14.35 6.71 -17.66
CA ASP A 301 15.02 5.44 -17.94
C ASP A 301 14.01 4.47 -18.54
N PRO A 302 13.98 4.34 -19.89
CA PRO A 302 13.02 3.49 -20.59
C PRO A 302 13.09 2.01 -20.18
N HIS A 303 14.26 1.56 -19.73
CA HIS A 303 14.54 0.17 -19.37
C HIS A 303 14.42 -0.10 -17.87
N LEU A 304 13.97 0.88 -17.08
CA LEU A 304 13.76 0.71 -15.63
C LEU A 304 12.80 -0.44 -15.33
N TRP A 305 11.75 -0.59 -16.14
CA TRP A 305 10.74 -1.64 -15.98
C TRP A 305 11.25 -3.05 -16.32
N ASP A 306 12.34 -3.14 -17.07
CA ASP A 306 12.97 -4.41 -17.47
C ASP A 306 14.00 -4.91 -16.45
N ARG A 307 14.26 -4.17 -15.38
CA ARG A 307 15.20 -4.54 -14.31
C ARG A 307 14.45 -4.89 -13.03
N ALA A 308 14.92 -5.91 -12.32
CA ALA A 308 14.52 -6.16 -10.95
C ALA A 308 15.72 -6.65 -10.12
N PRO A 309 15.96 -6.07 -8.92
CA PRO A 309 15.17 -5.02 -8.28
C PRO A 309 15.36 -3.63 -8.94
N ARG A 310 14.32 -2.80 -9.00
CA ARG A 310 14.33 -1.46 -9.62
C ARG A 310 14.99 -0.41 -8.71
N ARG A 311 16.19 -0.72 -8.22
CA ARG A 311 16.93 0.15 -7.29
C ARG A 311 17.51 1.34 -8.05
N ASN A 312 17.36 2.52 -7.46
CA ASN A 312 18.10 3.72 -7.85
C ASN A 312 18.89 4.17 -6.62
N CYS A 313 20.03 4.80 -6.86
CA CYS A 313 20.85 5.41 -5.83
C CYS A 313 20.64 6.93 -5.81
N CYS A 314 20.71 7.50 -4.62
CA CYS A 314 20.54 8.94 -4.38
C CYS A 314 21.91 9.58 -4.18
N ARG A 315 22.19 10.66 -4.91
CA ARG A 315 23.43 11.45 -4.78
C ARG A 315 23.09 12.86 -4.35
N VAL A 316 23.72 13.35 -3.29
CA VAL A 316 23.55 14.74 -2.85
C VAL A 316 24.33 15.64 -3.78
N ILE A 317 23.63 16.48 -4.55
CA ILE A 317 24.25 17.49 -5.42
C ILE A 317 24.66 18.71 -4.60
N SER A 318 23.77 19.16 -3.70
CA SER A 318 24.00 20.34 -2.87
C SER A 318 23.12 20.32 -1.64
N SER A 319 23.64 20.82 -0.52
CA SER A 319 22.87 21.15 0.69
C SER A 319 23.19 22.59 1.07
N LYS A 320 22.25 23.52 0.85
CA LYS A 320 22.43 24.96 1.11
C LYS A 320 21.13 25.58 1.60
N LYS A 321 21.22 26.47 2.60
CA LYS A 321 20.10 27.31 3.09
C LYS A 321 18.81 26.49 3.35
N ARG A 322 18.90 25.42 4.14
CA ARG A 322 17.77 24.52 4.46
C ARG A 322 17.15 23.83 3.23
N SER A 323 17.85 23.81 2.08
CA SER A 323 17.42 23.13 0.87
C SER A 323 18.42 22.02 0.53
N LEU A 324 17.90 20.83 0.26
CA LEU A 324 18.66 19.67 -0.19
C LEU A 324 18.33 19.39 -1.66
N VAL A 325 19.35 19.14 -2.47
CA VAL A 325 19.20 18.77 -3.88
C VAL A 325 19.81 17.39 -4.09
N ILE A 326 19.02 16.47 -4.63
CA ILE A 326 19.37 15.06 -4.81
C ILE A 326 19.21 14.69 -6.28
N ASP A 327 20.20 14.00 -6.85
CA ASP A 327 20.06 13.27 -8.11
C ASP A 327 19.75 11.80 -7.83
N VAL A 328 18.78 11.24 -8.55
CA VAL A 328 18.38 9.83 -8.45
C VAL A 328 18.60 9.15 -9.79
N GLY A 329 19.48 8.16 -9.78
CA GLY A 329 19.88 7.43 -10.99
C GLY A 329 20.24 5.97 -10.73
N VAL A 330 20.75 5.31 -11.77
CA VAL A 330 21.29 3.96 -11.65
C VAL A 330 22.49 3.98 -10.70
N CYS A 331 22.55 3.00 -9.80
CA CYS A 331 23.66 2.86 -8.87
C CYS A 331 24.97 2.59 -9.62
N GLU A 332 26.01 3.34 -9.27
CA GLU A 332 27.37 3.16 -9.77
C GLU A 332 28.11 2.08 -8.97
N GLU A 333 29.25 1.64 -9.50
CA GLU A 333 30.07 0.63 -8.83
C GLU A 333 30.59 1.18 -7.48
N GLY A 334 30.34 0.43 -6.39
CA GLY A 334 30.69 0.85 -5.04
C GLY A 334 29.62 1.65 -4.30
N GLU A 335 28.53 2.08 -4.96
CA GLU A 335 27.37 2.66 -4.27
C GLU A 335 26.57 1.55 -3.58
N VAL A 336 26.61 1.53 -2.24
CA VAL A 336 25.87 0.56 -1.42
C VAL A 336 24.57 1.19 -0.96
N SER A 337 23.43 0.53 -1.22
CA SER A 337 22.23 0.80 -0.43
C SER A 337 22.42 0.09 0.91
N GLU A 338 22.70 0.81 1.98
CA GLU A 338 22.57 0.23 3.33
C GLU A 338 21.15 -0.36 3.46
N VAL A 339 21.06 -1.61 3.92
CA VAL A 339 19.80 -2.37 4.09
C VAL A 339 19.50 -2.50 5.57
#